data_AF-A0A3C1SNR8-F1
#
_entry.id   AF-A0A3C1SNR8-F1
#
_cell.length_a   1.000
_cell.length_b   1.000
_cell.length_c   1.000
_cell.angle_alpha   90.00
_cell.angle_beta   90.00
_cell.angle_gamma   90.00
#
_symmetry.space_group_name_H-M   'P 1'
#
loop_
_entity.id
_entity.type
_entity.pdbx_description
1 polymer ?
#
loop_
_entity_poly.entity_id
_entity_poly.type
_entity_poly.pdbx_seq_one_letter_code
_entity_poly.pdbx_strand_id
1 'polypeptide(L)' 'LVGLADYIVDVVDTGSTLKANGLMPLEHIADISSRLIVNKAAMKMKHARIKAIMNRMAAAAGA' A
#
# COMPACT_ATOMS: atom_id res chain seq x y z
N LEU A 1 -2.35 18.51 -23.78
CA LEU A 1 -2.38 17.13 -23.22
C LEU A 1 -2.28 16.15 -24.39
N VAL A 2 -1.28 15.29 -24.42
CA VAL A 2 -0.86 14.48 -25.59
C VAL A 2 -1.72 13.23 -25.88
N GLY A 3 -2.94 13.14 -25.34
CA GLY A 3 -3.91 12.10 -25.73
C GLY A 3 -3.40 10.65 -25.62
N LEU A 4 -2.56 10.33 -24.62
CA LEU A 4 -1.90 9.03 -24.50
C LEU A 4 -2.87 7.90 -24.12
N ALA A 5 -3.91 8.20 -23.35
CA ALA A 5 -4.92 7.26 -22.91
C ALA A 5 -6.22 8.01 -22.59
N ASP A 6 -7.35 7.30 -22.70
CA ASP A 6 -8.67 7.82 -22.31
C ASP A 6 -8.84 7.85 -20.79
N TYR A 7 -8.25 6.88 -20.09
CA TYR A 7 -8.32 6.73 -18.63
C TYR A 7 -6.98 6.23 -18.05
N ILE A 8 -6.77 6.48 -16.77
CA ILE A 8 -5.63 5.95 -16.00
C ILE A 8 -6.13 5.21 -14.76
N VAL A 9 -5.34 4.25 -14.30
CA VAL A 9 -5.51 3.60 -12.99
C VAL A 9 -4.30 3.97 -12.14
N ASP A 10 -4.55 4.54 -10.97
CA ASP A 10 -3.51 5.03 -10.08
C ASP A 10 -3.87 4.80 -8.60
N VAL A 11 -2.86 4.79 -7.75
CA VAL A 11 -3.03 4.76 -6.29
C VAL A 11 -3.15 6.19 -5.78
N VAL A 12 -4.28 6.49 -5.15
CA VAL A 12 -4.57 7.83 -4.63
C VAL A 12 -5.05 7.76 -3.19
N ASP A 13 -4.73 8.79 -2.40
CA ASP A 13 -5.17 8.95 -1.01
C ASP A 13 -6.40 9.87 -0.95
N THR A 14 -6.20 11.18 -0.71
CA THR A 14 -7.30 12.17 -0.65
C THR A 14 -7.80 12.67 -2.00
N GLY A 15 -7.20 12.24 -3.11
CA GLY A 15 -7.52 12.71 -4.47
C GLY A 15 -7.00 14.12 -4.80
N SER A 16 -6.25 14.77 -3.91
CA SER A 16 -5.67 16.11 -4.14
C SER A 16 -4.78 16.17 -5.38
N THR A 17 -4.00 15.12 -5.64
CA THR A 17 -3.13 15.01 -6.82
C THR A 17 -3.93 14.96 -8.13
N LEU A 18 -5.06 14.26 -8.15
CA LEU A 18 -5.93 14.22 -9.34
C LEU A 18 -6.48 15.61 -9.63
N LYS A 19 -6.99 16.31 -8.59
CA LYS A 19 -7.54 17.66 -8.71
C LYS A 19 -6.51 18.65 -9.26
N ALA A 20 -5.27 18.59 -8.78
CA ALA A 20 -4.18 19.46 -9.25
C ALA A 20 -3.88 19.28 -10.76
N ASN A 21 -4.20 18.11 -11.32
CA ASN A 21 -4.02 17.79 -12.74
C ASN A 21 -5.32 17.91 -13.56
N GLY A 22 -6.38 18.48 -12.98
CA GLY A 22 -7.68 18.59 -13.65
C GLY A 22 -8.39 17.25 -13.87
N LEU A 23 -8.01 16.22 -13.11
CA LEU A 23 -8.62 14.89 -13.15
C LEU A 23 -9.61 14.71 -12.00
N MET A 24 -10.55 13.78 -12.19
CA MET A 24 -11.51 13.40 -11.16
C MET A 24 -11.58 11.87 -11.00
N PRO A 25 -11.78 11.35 -9.78
CA PRO A 25 -12.03 9.93 -9.57
C PRO A 25 -13.31 9.52 -10.29
N LEU A 26 -13.27 8.37 -10.99
CA LEU A 26 -14.43 7.80 -11.66
C LEU A 26 -14.99 6.61 -10.88
N GLU A 27 -14.15 5.62 -10.61
CA GLU A 27 -14.52 4.38 -9.95
C GLU A 27 -13.42 3.99 -8.95
N HIS A 28 -13.82 3.53 -7.77
CA HIS A 28 -12.90 2.91 -6.81
C HIS A 28 -12.73 1.43 -7.16
N ILE A 29 -11.48 1.01 -7.39
CA ILE A 29 -11.17 -0.37 -7.80
C ILE A 29 -10.93 -1.26 -6.57
N ALA A 30 -10.08 -0.84 -5.63
CA ALA A 30 -9.76 -1.62 -4.45
C ALA A 30 -9.12 -0.75 -3.35
N ASP A 31 -9.43 -1.09 -2.10
CA ASP A 31 -8.69 -0.60 -0.95
C ASP A 31 -7.33 -1.29 -0.84
N ILE A 32 -6.32 -0.53 -0.43
CA ILE A 32 -4.97 -1.04 -0.23
C ILE A 32 -4.48 -0.81 1.20
N SER A 33 -3.56 -1.65 1.63
CA SER A 33 -2.87 -1.51 2.91
C SER A 33 -1.41 -1.87 2.76
N SER A 34 -0.58 -1.29 3.62
CA SER A 34 0.80 -1.75 3.80
C SER A 34 0.81 -3.11 4.48
N ARG A 35 1.62 -4.04 4.00
CA ARG A 35 1.74 -5.41 4.54
C ARG A 35 3.18 -5.75 4.87
N LEU A 36 3.41 -6.37 6.03
CA LEU A 36 4.70 -6.95 6.37
C LEU A 36 4.87 -8.30 5.69
N ILE A 37 5.81 -8.40 4.75
CA ILE A 37 6.12 -9.63 4.04
C ILE A 37 7.43 -10.22 4.58
N VAL A 38 7.42 -11.51 4.89
CA VAL A 38 8.60 -12.22 5.40
C VAL A 38 8.93 -13.43 4.53
N ASN A 39 10.20 -13.57 4.19
CA ASN A 39 10.73 -14.76 3.54
C ASN A 39 10.55 -16.01 4.44
N LYS A 40 10.02 -17.11 3.87
CA LYS A 40 9.73 -18.35 4.60
C LYS A 40 10.97 -19.02 5.21
N ALA A 41 12.10 -19.05 4.49
CA ALA A 41 13.34 -19.64 5.01
C ALA A 41 13.90 -18.81 6.16
N ALA A 42 13.88 -17.48 6.02
CA ALA A 42 14.25 -16.57 7.11
C ALA A 42 13.34 -16.73 8.33
N MET A 43 12.01 -16.89 8.15
CA MET A 43 11.08 -17.18 9.25
C MET A 43 11.44 -18.45 10.01
N LYS A 44 11.89 -19.49 9.31
CA LYS A 44 12.29 -20.75 9.95
C LYS A 44 13.59 -20.60 10.72
N MET A 45 14.61 -20.00 10.11
CA MET A 45 15.95 -19.90 10.70
C MET A 45 16.06 -18.82 11.78
N LYS A 46 15.28 -17.73 11.66
CA LYS A 46 15.37 -16.53 12.52
C LYS A 46 14.04 -16.26 13.24
N HIS A 47 13.30 -17.32 13.55
CA HIS A 47 11.93 -17.26 14.06
C HIS A 47 11.77 -16.27 15.23
N ALA A 48 12.58 -16.42 16.29
CA ALA A 48 12.45 -15.60 17.49
C ALA A 48 12.65 -14.10 17.19
N ARG A 49 13.69 -13.76 16.41
CA ARG A 49 13.98 -12.36 16.05
C ARG A 49 12.88 -11.76 15.20
N ILE A 50 12.37 -12.51 14.21
CA ILE A 50 11.31 -12.00 13.35
C ILE A 50 10.00 -11.89 14.12
N LYS A 51 9.66 -12.85 14.98
CA LYS A 51 8.48 -12.77 15.85
C LYS A 51 8.50 -11.53 16.74
N ALA A 52 9.66 -11.16 17.28
CA ALA A 52 9.80 -9.92 18.03
C ALA A 52 9.51 -8.67 17.17
N ILE A 53 9.96 -8.63 15.92
CA ILE A 53 9.66 -7.53 14.99
C ILE A 53 8.17 -7.49 14.67
N MET A 54 7.56 -8.64 14.34
CA MET A 54 6.13 -8.73 14.04
C MET A 54 5.29 -8.20 15.20
N ASN A 55 5.61 -8.59 16.45
CA ASN A 55 4.90 -8.10 17.63
C ASN A 55 5.03 -6.58 17.82
N ARG A 56 6.24 -6.03 17.60
CA ARG A 56 6.47 -4.57 17.70
C ARG A 56 5.71 -3.81 16.62
N MET A 57 5.67 -4.33 15.39
CA MET A 57 4.91 -3.71 14.30
C MET A 57 3.40 -3.81 14.55
N ALA A 58 2.90 -4.95 15.04
CA ALA A 58 1.49 -5.11 15.39
C ALA A 58 1.06 -4.13 16.49
N ALA A 59 1.88 -3.94 17.53
CA ALA A 59 1.60 -2.97 18.59
C ALA A 59 1.63 -1.51 18.09
N ALA A 60 2.51 -1.19 17.14
CA ALA A 60 2.64 0.17 16.60
C ALA A 60 1.60 0.51 15.52
N ALA A 61 1.12 -0.49 14.78
CA ALA A 61 0.20 -0.30 13.66
C ALA A 61 -1.23 0.06 14.09
N GLY A 62 -1.52 0.15 15.39
CA GLY A 62 -2.84 0.49 15.92
C GLY A 62 -3.88 -0.54 15.48
N ALA A 63 -3.84 -1.73 16.07
CA ALA A 63 -4.99 -2.62 16.04
C ALA A 63 -6.07 -2.10 17.01
#